data_AF-A0A8T4TDX5-F1
#
_entry.id   AF-A0A8T4TDX5-F1
#
_cell.length_a   1.000
_cell.length_b   1.000
_cell.length_c   1.000
_cell.angle_alpha   90.00
_cell.angle_beta   90.00
_cell.angle_gamma   90.00
#
_symmetry.space_group_name_H-M   'P 1'
#
loop_
_entity.id
_entity.type
_entity.pdbx_description
1 polymer ?
#
loop_
_entity_poly.entity_id
_entity_poly.type
_entity_poly.pdbx_seq_one_letter_code
_entity_poly.pdbx_strand_id
1 'polypeptide(L)'
;MVEIGQLAVKIAGRDSGNICIIVEVIDPTYVLIDGNVRRKKCNIKHLELLDKVVKIKKNPSTEDVKKELDKLGIKTIVKGKKREAKPAPRKQRKAKEIKAEKPSEGESKKGEKRK
;
A
#
# COMPACT_ATOMS: atom_id res chain seq x y z
N MET A 1 5.96 8.70 24.11
CA MET A 1 7.31 8.12 23.94
C MET A 1 7.13 6.73 23.37
N VAL A 2 7.96 6.30 22.42
CA VAL A 2 7.84 4.97 21.81
C VAL A 2 8.80 4.03 22.49
N GLU A 3 8.31 2.90 22.98
CA GLU A 3 9.12 1.92 23.70
C GLU A 3 9.30 0.63 22.89
N ILE A 4 10.41 -0.06 23.16
CA ILE A 4 10.66 -1.37 22.58
C ILE A 4 9.67 -2.37 23.17
N GLY A 5 9.05 -3.17 22.32
CA GLY A 5 8.03 -4.13 22.72
C GLY A 5 6.61 -3.56 22.79
N GLN A 6 6.44 -2.27 22.49
CA GLN A 6 5.12 -1.68 22.40
C GLN A 6 4.35 -2.25 21.21
N LEU A 7 3.09 -2.60 21.44
CA LEU A 7 2.17 -3.02 20.39
C LEU A 7 1.71 -1.82 19.57
N ALA A 8 1.55 -2.03 18.27
CA ALA A 8 1.03 -1.04 17.37
C ALA A 8 0.15 -1.66 16.29
N VAL A 9 -0.78 -0.89 15.75
CA VAL A 9 -1.53 -1.24 14.54
C VAL A 9 -1.01 -0.39 13.40
N LYS A 10 -0.74 -1.03 12.26
CA LYS A 10 -0.36 -0.29 11.06
C LYS A 10 -1.61 0.26 10.37
N ILE A 11 -1.67 1.57 10.21
CA ILE A 11 -2.84 2.26 9.62
C ILE A 11 -2.75 2.28 8.09
N ALA A 12 -1.53 2.42 7.53
CA ALA A 12 -1.32 2.71 6.11
C ALA A 12 -0.39 1.73 5.37
N GLY A 13 -0.70 1.45 4.10
CA GLY A 13 0.09 0.63 3.18
C GLY A 13 -0.41 -0.82 3.02
N ARG A 14 0.47 -1.71 2.52
CA ARG A 14 0.12 -3.09 2.17
C ARG A 14 -0.30 -3.96 3.36
N ASP A 15 0.22 -3.67 4.53
CA ASP A 15 -0.04 -4.44 5.75
C ASP A 15 -0.93 -3.65 6.73
N SER A 16 -1.79 -2.77 6.20
CA SER A 16 -2.72 -1.99 7.02
C SER A 16 -3.71 -2.91 7.74
N GLY A 17 -4.09 -2.54 8.96
CA GLY A 17 -4.99 -3.29 9.82
C GLY A 17 -4.34 -4.46 10.57
N ASN A 18 -3.05 -4.73 10.33
CA ASN A 18 -2.32 -5.76 11.06
C ASN A 18 -1.68 -5.19 12.32
N ILE A 19 -1.77 -5.98 13.40
CA ILE A 19 -1.09 -5.70 14.66
C ILE A 19 0.37 -6.13 14.57
N CYS A 20 1.23 -5.35 15.20
CA CYS A 20 2.66 -5.50 15.13
C CYS A 20 3.34 -5.07 16.43
N ILE A 21 4.59 -5.48 16.61
CA ILE A 21 5.41 -5.12 17.76
C ILE A 21 6.60 -4.30 17.27
N ILE A 22 6.95 -3.26 18.03
CA ILE A 22 8.13 -2.44 17.78
C ILE A 22 9.35 -3.17 18.34
N VAL A 23 10.27 -3.55 17.46
CA VAL A 23 11.48 -4.29 17.80
C VAL A 23 12.60 -3.36 18.24
N GLU A 24 12.73 -2.24 17.53
CA GLU A 24 13.84 -1.31 17.72
C GLU A 24 13.41 0.09 17.28
N VAL A 25 13.89 1.10 18.01
CA VAL A 25 13.75 2.51 17.64
C VAL A 25 15.05 2.92 16.97
N ILE A 26 15.00 3.16 15.65
CA ILE A 26 16.18 3.53 14.86
C ILE A 26 16.39 5.04 14.95
N ASP A 27 15.31 5.78 14.71
CA ASP A 27 15.28 7.23 14.68
C ASP A 27 14.07 7.71 15.50
N PRO A 28 14.03 8.98 15.95
CA PRO A 28 12.84 9.54 16.59
C PRO A 28 11.58 9.51 15.69
N THR A 29 11.76 9.33 14.38
CA THR A 29 10.67 9.27 13.39
C THR A 29 10.42 7.86 12.85
N TYR A 30 11.41 6.96 12.96
CA TYR A 30 11.37 5.65 12.32
C TYR A 30 11.65 4.52 13.30
N VAL A 31 10.82 3.49 13.20
CA VAL A 31 10.89 2.29 14.03
C VAL A 31 11.00 1.05 13.16
N LEU A 32 11.68 0.03 13.68
CA LEU A 32 11.70 -1.31 13.11
C LEU A 32 10.54 -2.10 13.71
N ILE A 33 9.71 -2.66 12.84
CA ILE A 33 8.50 -3.37 13.22
C ILE A 33 8.60 -4.83 12.78
N ASP A 34 8.08 -5.75 13.58
CA ASP A 34 7.91 -7.16 13.21
C ASP A 34 6.59 -7.75 13.77
N GLY A 35 6.19 -8.94 13.31
CA GLY A 35 5.00 -9.67 13.79
C GLY A 35 4.13 -10.23 12.65
N ASN A 36 2.85 -9.82 12.59
CA ASN A 36 1.95 -10.12 11.45
C ASN A 36 2.25 -9.29 10.20
N VAL A 37 3.30 -8.48 10.26
CA VAL A 37 3.80 -7.59 9.21
C VAL A 37 5.17 -8.09 8.78
N ARG A 38 5.51 -7.85 7.52
CA ARG A 38 6.89 -8.03 7.08
C ARG A 38 7.82 -7.12 7.87
N ARG A 39 8.92 -7.68 8.37
CA ARG A 39 9.95 -6.93 9.09
C ARG A 39 10.48 -5.79 8.23
N LYS A 40 10.24 -4.54 8.65
CA LYS A 40 10.64 -3.33 7.89
C LYS A 40 10.74 -2.09 8.77
N LYS A 41 11.52 -1.11 8.29
CA LYS A 41 11.53 0.25 8.81
C LYS A 41 10.22 0.96 8.45
N CYS A 42 9.56 1.55 9.42
CA CYS A 42 8.30 2.27 9.24
C CYS A 42 8.35 3.60 9.97
N ASN A 43 7.68 4.61 9.40
CA ASN A 43 7.47 5.87 10.08
C ASN A 43 6.41 5.71 11.17
N ILE A 44 6.61 6.34 12.33
CA ILE A 44 5.69 6.32 13.48
C ILE A 44 4.34 6.93 13.11
N LYS A 45 4.28 7.90 12.18
CA LYS A 45 3.02 8.50 11.72
C LYS A 45 2.04 7.52 11.06
N HIS A 46 2.50 6.34 10.63
CA HIS A 46 1.66 5.31 10.03
C HIS A 46 1.23 4.23 11.03
N LEU A 47 1.56 4.42 12.31
CA LEU A 47 1.29 3.49 13.39
C LEU A 47 0.38 4.14 14.41
N GLU A 48 -0.59 3.37 14.85
CA GLU A 48 -1.34 3.63 16.07
C GLU A 48 -0.71 2.81 17.18
N LEU A 49 -0.14 3.47 18.18
CA LEU A 49 0.46 2.78 19.33
C LEU A 49 -0.64 2.34 20.28
N LEU A 50 -0.52 1.12 20.81
CA LEU A 50 -1.40 0.61 21.85
C LEU A 50 -0.70 0.74 23.22
N ASP A 51 -1.50 0.79 24.28
CA ASP A 51 -1.01 0.91 25.66
C ASP A 51 -0.37 -0.39 26.20
N LYS A 52 -0.44 -1.48 25.43
CA LYS A 52 0.13 -2.76 25.81
C LYS A 52 1.60 -2.85 25.43
N VAL A 53 2.45 -3.05 26.44
CA VAL A 53 3.89 -3.25 26.27
C VAL A 53 4.25 -4.70 26.57
N VAL A 54 4.93 -5.32 25.62
CA VAL A 54 5.42 -6.70 25.69
C VAL A 54 6.89 -6.66 26.04
N LYS A 55 7.32 -7.37 27.07
CA LYS A 55 8.73 -7.39 27.49
C LYS A 55 9.55 -8.30 26.58
N ILE A 56 10.12 -7.73 25.52
CA ILE A 56 11.05 -8.40 24.61
C ILE A 56 12.50 -7.95 24.83
N LYS A 57 13.45 -8.83 24.50
CA LYS A 57 14.88 -8.44 24.42
C LYS A 57 15.08 -7.45 23.27
N LYS A 58 16.16 -6.65 23.33
CA LYS A 58 16.58 -5.82 22.19
C LYS A 58 16.86 -6.71 20.99
N ASN A 59 16.18 -6.44 19.87
CA ASN A 59 16.36 -7.12 18.60
C ASN A 59 16.01 -8.64 18.61
N PRO A 60 14.77 -9.03 18.96
CA PRO A 60 14.37 -10.43 18.96
C PRO A 60 14.26 -11.00 17.55
N SER A 61 14.34 -12.33 17.45
CA SER A 61 14.08 -13.06 16.22
C SER A 61 12.59 -13.01 15.86
N THR A 62 12.26 -13.09 14.57
CA THR A 62 10.87 -13.06 14.09
C THR A 62 10.01 -14.18 14.68
N GLU A 63 10.62 -15.32 15.04
CA GLU A 63 9.92 -16.43 15.72
C GLU A 63 9.46 -16.07 17.14
N ASP A 64 10.30 -15.37 17.90
CA ASP A 64 9.98 -14.98 19.27
C ASP A 64 8.86 -13.93 19.28
N VAL A 65 8.90 -12.99 18.34
CA VAL A 65 7.84 -11.99 18.17
C VAL A 65 6.49 -12.64 17.86
N LYS A 66 6.47 -13.68 17.02
CA LYS A 66 5.24 -14.42 16.72
C LYS A 66 4.72 -15.16 17.95
N LYS A 67 5.59 -15.88 18.68
CA LYS A 67 5.21 -16.57 19.92
C LYS A 67 4.59 -15.61 20.94
N GLU A 68 5.18 -14.42 21.12
CA GLU A 68 4.65 -13.40 22.03
C GLU A 68 3.27 -12.88 21.57
N LEU A 69 3.08 -12.66 20.27
CA LEU A 69 1.79 -12.27 19.70
C LEU A 69 0.72 -13.36 19.85
N ASP A 70 1.09 -14.63 19.66
CA ASP A 70 0.19 -15.77 19.82
C ASP A 70 -0.29 -15.92 21.27
N LYS A 71 0.60 -15.71 22.26
CA LYS A 71 0.23 -15.71 23.69
C LYS A 71 -0.81 -14.65 24.02
N LEU A 72 -0.77 -13.50 23.34
CA LEU A 72 -1.71 -12.40 23.53
C LEU A 72 -3.08 -12.66 22.87
N GLY A 73 -3.25 -13.81 22.21
CA GLY A 73 -4.51 -14.18 21.55
C GLY A 73 -4.78 -13.37 20.27
N ILE A 74 -3.79 -12.62 19.77
CA ILE A 74 -3.90 -11.81 18.57
C ILE A 74 -3.67 -12.73 17.36
N LYS A 75 -4.64 -13.62 17.11
CA LYS A 75 -4.61 -14.50 15.96
C LYS A 75 -4.87 -13.71 14.68
N THR A 76 -3.99 -13.92 13.72
CA THR A 76 -4.01 -13.30 12.39
C THR A 76 -5.38 -13.53 11.74
N ILE A 77 -6.16 -12.47 11.57
CA ILE A 77 -7.31 -12.52 10.67
C ILE A 77 -6.74 -12.51 9.26
N VAL A 78 -6.52 -13.70 8.71
CA VAL A 78 -6.18 -13.87 7.29
C VAL A 78 -7.42 -13.47 6.49
N LYS A 79 -7.63 -12.16 6.28
CA LYS A 79 -8.77 -11.68 5.49
C LYS A 79 -8.44 -11.74 4.01
N GLY A 80 -9.13 -12.67 3.36
CA GLY A 80 -9.65 -12.50 2.01
C GLY A 80 -8.80 -13.13 0.92
N LYS A 81 -9.34 -14.17 0.29
CA LYS A 81 -8.93 -14.67 -1.03
C LYS A 81 -8.48 -13.49 -1.90
N LYS A 82 -7.27 -13.61 -2.43
CA LYS A 82 -6.73 -12.76 -3.49
C LYS A 82 -7.86 -12.53 -4.48
N ARG A 83 -8.33 -11.28 -4.63
CA ARG A 83 -9.23 -10.92 -5.73
C ARG A 83 -8.47 -11.32 -6.99
N GLU A 84 -8.95 -12.36 -7.67
CA GLU A 84 -8.45 -12.72 -8.98
C GLU A 84 -8.55 -11.47 -9.84
N ALA A 85 -7.42 -11.12 -10.44
CA ALA A 85 -7.34 -9.92 -11.25
C ALA A 85 -8.35 -10.08 -12.39
N LYS A 86 -9.48 -9.36 -12.30
CA LYS A 86 -10.33 -9.18 -13.47
C LYS A 86 -9.41 -8.55 -14.53
N PRO A 87 -9.31 -9.14 -15.73
CA PRO A 87 -8.46 -8.60 -16.77
C PRO A 87 -8.85 -7.14 -16.98
N ALA A 88 -7.84 -6.27 -17.06
CA ALA A 88 -8.05 -4.85 -17.27
C ALA A 88 -9.02 -4.67 -18.46
N PRO A 89 -10.08 -3.86 -18.36
CA PRO A 89 -10.96 -3.63 -19.49
C PRO A 89 -10.11 -3.04 -20.62
N ARG A 90 -9.88 -3.84 -21.67
CA ARG A 90 -9.26 -3.35 -22.91
C ARG A 90 -10.13 -2.21 -23.40
N LYS A 91 -9.63 -0.97 -23.35
CA LYS A 91 -10.21 0.13 -24.13
C LYS A 91 -10.19 -0.30 -25.59
N GLN A 92 -11.32 -0.79 -26.10
CA GLN A 92 -11.54 -0.91 -27.52
C GLN A 92 -11.53 0.52 -28.07
N ARG A 93 -10.40 0.95 -28.64
CA ARG A 93 -10.41 2.06 -29.57
C ARG A 93 -11.33 1.63 -30.71
N LYS A 94 -12.53 2.21 -30.78
CA LYS A 94 -13.35 2.13 -32.00
C LYS A 94 -12.52 2.74 -33.12
N ALA A 95 -12.03 1.89 -34.01
CA ALA A 95 -11.56 2.28 -35.32
C ALA A 95 -12.42 1.53 -36.35
N LYS A 96 -12.86 2.27 -37.38
CA LYS A 96 -13.82 1.96 -38.48
C LYS A 96 -15.27 2.32 -38.13
N GLU A 97 -15.95 3.16 -38.90
CA GLU A 97 -16.07 3.11 -40.36
C GLU A 97 -15.51 4.31 -41.14
N ILE A 98 -14.90 3.98 -42.29
CA ILE A 98 -14.56 4.89 -43.39
C ILE A 98 -15.47 4.48 -44.56
N LYS A 99 -16.25 5.43 -45.11
CA LYS A 99 -16.56 5.72 -46.55
C LYS A 99 -18.03 5.91 -46.95
N ALA A 100 -18.18 6.87 -47.88
CA ALA A 100 -19.29 7.24 -48.78
C ALA A 100 -20.32 8.21 -48.17
N GLU A 101 -20.51 9.46 -48.63
CA GLU A 101 -20.48 10.02 -50.00
C GLU A 101 -20.00 11.51 -50.05
N LYS A 102 -19.27 11.88 -51.11
CA LYS A 102 -19.16 13.23 -51.72
C LYS A 102 -19.86 13.13 -53.11
N PRO A 103 -20.28 14.20 -53.85
CA PRO A 103 -19.82 15.61 -53.81
C PRO A 103 -20.85 16.74 -54.15
N SER A 104 -20.48 18.01 -53.92
CA SER A 104 -20.64 19.19 -54.82
C SER A 104 -20.24 20.45 -54.02
N GLU A 105 -19.00 20.93 -54.11
CA GLU A 105 -18.42 21.82 -55.14
C GLU A 105 -18.65 23.31 -54.84
N GLY A 106 -17.57 24.09 -54.84
CA GLY A 106 -17.57 25.53 -54.56
C GLY A 106 -16.23 26.07 -54.05
N GLU A 107 -15.19 26.00 -54.88
CA GLU A 107 -13.88 26.64 -54.69
C GLU A 107 -13.96 28.16 -54.48
N SER A 108 -13.03 28.74 -53.70
CA SER A 108 -12.12 29.79 -54.22
C SER A 108 -11.07 30.28 -53.21
N LYS A 109 -9.82 29.83 -53.46
CA LYS A 109 -8.56 30.59 -53.64
C LYS A 109 -7.97 31.54 -52.59
N LYS A 110 -6.63 31.43 -52.54
CA LYS A 110 -5.54 32.33 -52.10
C LYS A 110 -5.24 32.32 -50.60
N GLY A 111 -4.07 31.93 -50.12
CA GLY A 111 -2.74 32.05 -50.73
C GLY A 111 -2.12 33.39 -50.34
N GLU A 112 -1.24 33.33 -49.33
CA GLU A 112 -0.10 34.21 -49.10
C GLU A 112 -0.34 35.69 -48.66
N LYS A 113 0.44 36.08 -47.64
CA LYS A 113 1.02 37.41 -47.28
C LYS A 113 0.40 38.27 -46.14
N ARG A 114 1.35 38.68 -45.27
CA ARG A 114 1.42 39.85 -44.34
C ARG A 114 0.72 39.66 -42.99
N LYS A 115 1.37 39.94 -41.86
CA LYS A 115 2.16 41.14 -41.51
C LYS A 115 3.36 40.80 -40.63
#